data_AF-A0A848U9T7-F1
#
_entry.id   AF-A0A848U9T7-F1
#
_cell.length_a   1.000
_cell.length_b   1.000
_cell.length_c   1.000
_cell.angle_alpha   90.00
_cell.angle_beta   90.00
_cell.angle_gamma   90.00
#
_symmetry.space_group_name_H-M   'P 1'
#
loop_
_entity.id
_entity.type
_entity.pdbx_description
1 polymer ?
#
loop_
_entity_poly.entity_id
_entity_poly.type
_entity_poly.pdbx_seq_one_letter_code
_entity_poly.pdbx_strand_id
1 'polypeptide(L)'
;MSSPTALILTGPGTNRDRDLALALELAGATPEIRRVHEVIERPELLGRAQLLAIAGGFSYGDALGAGRMMALDLMSGVGDQVREFVASGRPVIGICNGFQVLTRSKLLPGALGHNA
;
A
#
# COMPACT_ATOMS: atom_id res chain seq x y z
N MET A 1 -22.39 10.15 -9.57
CA MET A 1 -21.50 8.98 -9.52
C MET A 1 -20.84 8.97 -8.15
N SER A 2 -20.82 7.86 -7.43
CA SER A 2 -20.14 7.77 -6.13
C SER A 2 -18.62 7.74 -6.33
N SER A 3 -17.88 8.58 -5.61
CA SER A 3 -16.41 8.55 -5.60
C SER A 3 -15.90 7.24 -4.98
N PRO A 4 -14.97 6.51 -5.63
CA PRO A 4 -14.41 5.29 -5.06
C PRO A 4 -13.53 5.62 -3.84
N THR A 5 -13.66 4.85 -2.77
CA THR A 5 -12.77 4.95 -1.60
C THR A 5 -11.39 4.36 -1.96
N ALA A 6 -10.34 5.17 -1.79
CA ALA A 6 -8.97 4.75 -2.02
C ALA A 6 -8.22 4.65 -0.69
N LEU A 7 -7.95 3.42 -0.25
CA LEU A 7 -7.18 3.18 0.98
C LEU A 7 -5.70 3.36 0.69
N ILE A 8 -5.08 4.34 1.33
CA ILE A 8 -3.65 4.63 1.23
C ILE A 8 -2.95 4.03 2.45
N LEU A 9 -2.15 2.99 2.24
CA LEU A 9 -1.33 2.37 3.27
C LEU A 9 -0.04 3.14 3.49
N THR A 10 0.30 3.30 4.77
CA THR A 10 1.51 3.95 5.24
C THR A 10 2.18 3.11 6.33
N GLY A 11 3.50 3.24 6.46
CA GLY A 11 4.27 2.78 7.61
C GLY A 11 5.07 3.94 8.22
N PRO A 12 5.68 3.76 9.41
CA PRO A 12 6.67 4.70 9.93
C PRO A 12 7.68 5.11 8.84
N GLY A 13 7.98 6.41 8.66
CA GLY A 13 8.93 6.87 7.63
C GLY A 13 8.37 7.02 6.19
N THR A 14 7.12 6.63 5.96
CA THR A 14 6.39 7.03 4.73
C THR A 14 6.22 8.55 4.71
N ASN A 15 6.40 9.20 3.55
CA ASN A 15 6.41 10.67 3.47
C ASN A 15 5.75 11.27 2.21
N ARG A 16 5.19 10.44 1.33
CA ARG A 16 4.46 10.88 0.11
C ARG A 16 2.97 10.49 0.13
N ASP A 17 2.44 10.18 1.30
CA ASP A 17 1.04 9.80 1.51
C ASP A 17 0.07 10.95 1.22
N ARG A 18 0.40 12.19 1.61
CA ARG A 18 -0.43 13.37 1.31
C ARG A 18 -0.43 13.76 -0.16
N ASP A 19 0.74 13.65 -0.81
CA ASP A 19 0.87 13.90 -2.26
C ASP A 19 0.01 12.90 -3.05
N LEU A 20 0.03 11.63 -2.66
CA LEU A 20 -0.80 10.58 -3.23
C LEU A 20 -2.29 10.80 -2.94
N ALA A 21 -2.65 11.22 -1.72
CA ALA A 21 -4.04 11.53 -1.38
C ALA A 21 -4.58 12.68 -2.26
N LEU A 22 -3.81 13.76 -2.41
CA LEU A 22 -4.18 14.87 -3.28
C LEU A 22 -4.37 14.41 -4.74
N ALA A 23 -3.45 13.60 -5.27
CA ALA A 23 -3.56 13.08 -6.64
C ALA A 23 -4.82 12.22 -6.83
N LEU A 24 -5.17 11.39 -5.84
CA LEU A 24 -6.37 10.54 -5.87
C LEU A 24 -7.66 11.36 -5.75
N GLU A 25 -7.67 12.40 -4.91
CA GLU A 25 -8.79 13.33 -4.79
C GLU A 25 -9.04 14.08 -6.11
N LEU A 26 -7.97 14.60 -6.73
CA LEU A 26 -8.05 15.24 -8.05
C LEU A 26 -8.53 14.28 -9.16
N ALA A 27 -8.26 12.98 -9.02
CA ALA A 27 -8.76 11.94 -9.90
C ALA A 27 -10.21 11.49 -9.59
N GLY A 28 -10.86 12.09 -8.58
CA GLY A 28 -12.25 11.83 -8.21
C GLY A 28 -12.48 10.72 -7.19
N ALA A 29 -11.41 10.21 -6.55
CA ALA A 29 -11.51 9.23 -5.47
C ALA A 29 -11.64 9.91 -4.09
N THR A 30 -12.05 9.15 -3.08
CA THR A 30 -12.06 9.56 -1.67
C THR A 30 -10.90 8.87 -0.95
N PRO A 31 -9.74 9.55 -0.77
CA PRO A 31 -8.57 8.94 -0.16
C PRO A 31 -8.72 8.77 1.36
N GLU A 32 -8.26 7.64 1.88
CA GLU A 32 -8.19 7.37 3.31
C GLU A 32 -6.79 6.88 3.67
N ILE A 33 -6.02 7.71 4.36
CA ILE A 33 -4.69 7.35 4.82
C ILE A 33 -4.81 6.53 6.11
N ARG A 34 -4.21 5.33 6.13
CA ARG A 34 -4.13 4.47 7.30
C ARG A 34 -2.73 3.89 7.44
N ARG A 35 -2.28 3.74 8.68
CA ARG A 35 -1.06 2.97 8.93
C ARG A 35 -1.33 1.48 8.78
N VAL A 36 -0.32 0.73 8.39
CA VAL A 36 -0.44 -0.73 8.20
C VAL A 36 -0.97 -1.42 9.46
N HIS A 37 -0.50 -1.03 10.66
CA HIS A 37 -0.99 -1.61 11.92
C HIS A 37 -2.49 -1.34 12.15
N GLU A 38 -3.00 -0.18 11.75
CA GLU A 38 -4.42 0.15 11.90
C GLU A 38 -5.30 -0.73 11.01
N VAL A 39 -4.77 -1.19 9.88
CA VAL A 39 -5.45 -2.11 8.96
C VAL A 39 -5.33 -3.55 9.44
N ILE A 40 -4.22 -3.90 10.12
CA ILE A 40 -4.06 -5.19 10.79
C ILE A 40 -5.09 -5.35 11.91
N GLU A 41 -5.29 -4.30 12.71
CA GLU A 41 -6.29 -4.29 13.78
C GLU A 41 -7.73 -4.20 13.26
N ARG A 42 -7.91 -3.67 12.03
CA ARG A 42 -9.23 -3.47 11.39
C ARG A 42 -9.21 -3.91 9.92
N PRO A 43 -9.17 -5.22 9.63
CA PRO A 43 -9.09 -5.73 8.26
C PRO A 43 -10.30 -5.34 7.39
N GLU A 44 -11.44 -5.01 7.98
CA GLU A 44 -12.63 -4.52 7.28
C GLU A 44 -12.37 -3.21 6.49
N LEU A 45 -11.32 -2.46 6.85
CA LEU A 45 -10.86 -1.30 6.09
C LEU A 45 -10.42 -1.68 4.66
N LEU A 46 -9.84 -2.87 4.48
CA LEU A 46 -9.55 -3.41 3.14
C LEU A 46 -10.84 -3.82 2.44
N GLY A 47 -11.82 -4.38 3.14
CA GLY A 47 -13.10 -4.80 2.55
C GLY A 47 -13.88 -3.64 1.91
N ARG A 48 -13.92 -2.48 2.57
CA ARG A 48 -14.70 -1.30 2.13
C ARG A 48 -14.07 -0.47 1.01
N ALA A 49 -12.77 -0.58 0.78
CA ALA A 49 -12.09 0.23 -0.23
C ALA A 49 -12.52 -0.16 -1.66
N GLN A 50 -12.14 0.59 -2.68
CA GLN A 50 -12.24 0.18 -4.09
C GLN A 50 -10.88 0.24 -4.79
N LEU A 51 -9.91 0.92 -4.17
CA LEU A 51 -8.52 1.03 -4.60
C LEU A 51 -7.61 0.87 -3.37
N LEU A 52 -6.54 0.09 -3.51
CA LEU A 52 -5.47 0.01 -2.53
C LEU A 52 -4.24 0.73 -3.09
N ALA A 53 -3.73 1.71 -2.35
CA ALA A 53 -2.55 2.46 -2.72
C ALA A 53 -1.48 2.35 -1.64
N ILE A 54 -0.22 2.14 -2.01
CA ILE A 54 0.91 2.14 -1.06
C ILE A 54 1.78 3.35 -1.37
N ALA A 55 1.86 4.26 -0.40
CA ALA A 55 2.56 5.53 -0.55
C ALA A 55 4.09 5.34 -0.62
N GLY A 56 4.76 6.32 -1.22
CA GLY A 56 6.23 6.38 -1.29
C GLY A 56 6.88 6.96 -0.03
N GLY A 57 8.22 6.91 0.01
CA GLY A 57 9.03 7.44 1.09
C GLY A 57 10.13 6.48 1.50
N PHE A 58 10.39 6.37 2.80
CA PHE A 58 11.40 5.49 3.38
C PHE A 58 10.74 4.70 4.52
N SER A 59 9.81 3.78 4.18
CA SER A 59 9.12 3.01 5.21
C SER A 59 10.13 2.26 6.09
N TYR A 60 9.98 2.39 7.41
CA TYR A 60 10.92 1.92 8.43
C TYR A 60 12.36 2.40 8.22
N GLY A 61 12.55 3.57 7.60
CA GLY A 61 13.86 4.11 7.24
C GLY A 61 14.64 3.22 6.28
N ASP A 62 13.96 2.31 5.56
CA ASP A 62 14.56 1.26 4.74
C ASP A 62 15.59 0.39 5.51
N ALA A 63 15.45 0.28 6.84
CA ALA A 63 16.46 -0.31 7.74
C ALA A 63 16.87 -1.76 7.41
N LEU A 64 15.96 -2.56 6.85
CA LEU A 64 16.24 -3.94 6.39
C LEU A 64 16.17 -4.08 4.86
N GLY A 65 16.35 -2.97 4.15
CA GLY A 65 16.16 -2.85 2.71
C GLY A 65 14.80 -2.25 2.36
N ALA A 66 14.80 -1.48 1.26
CA ALA A 66 13.70 -0.59 0.95
C ALA A 66 12.36 -1.30 0.77
N GLY A 67 11.35 -0.89 1.55
CA GLY A 67 10.01 -1.50 1.57
C GLY A 67 9.91 -2.90 2.21
N ARG A 68 11.00 -3.47 2.75
CA ARG A 68 11.00 -4.86 3.26
C ARG A 68 10.19 -5.03 4.54
N MET A 69 10.39 -4.13 5.51
CA MET A 69 9.66 -4.19 6.78
C MET A 69 8.16 -3.96 6.57
N MET A 70 7.79 -2.97 5.77
CA MET A 70 6.38 -2.69 5.48
C MET A 70 5.71 -3.84 4.70
N ALA A 71 6.42 -4.52 3.79
CA ALA A 71 5.92 -5.72 3.14
C ALA A 71 5.72 -6.87 4.13
N LEU A 72 6.65 -7.06 5.07
CA LEU A 72 6.54 -8.07 6.11
C LEU A 72 5.30 -7.84 6.97
N ASP A 73 5.14 -6.63 7.53
CA ASP A 73 3.99 -6.29 8.38
C ASP A 73 2.66 -6.51 7.65
N LEU A 74 2.58 -6.04 6.39
CA LEU A 74 1.38 -6.18 5.58
C LEU A 74 1.02 -7.66 5.37
N MET A 75 2.01 -8.48 4.99
CA MET A 75 1.78 -9.87 4.64
C MET A 75 1.63 -10.79 5.86
N SER A 76 2.23 -10.47 7.01
CA SER A 76 2.05 -11.24 8.24
C SER A 76 0.75 -10.91 8.96
N GLY A 77 0.24 -9.68 8.82
CA GLY A 77 -0.98 -9.25 9.49
C GLY A 77 -2.26 -9.47 8.68
N VAL A 78 -2.27 -9.01 7.41
CA VAL A 78 -3.47 -9.02 6.55
C VAL A 78 -3.18 -9.56 5.13
N GLY A 79 -2.20 -10.46 5.02
CA GLY A 79 -1.73 -10.95 3.73
C GLY A 79 -2.81 -11.67 2.92
N ASP A 80 -3.70 -12.42 3.57
CA ASP A 80 -4.77 -13.15 2.89
C ASP A 80 -5.85 -12.21 2.37
N GLN A 81 -6.23 -11.20 3.15
CA GLN A 81 -7.17 -10.15 2.74
C GLN A 81 -6.61 -9.32 1.58
N VAL A 82 -5.32 -9.03 1.58
CA VAL A 82 -4.66 -8.33 0.45
C VAL A 82 -4.66 -9.21 -0.79
N ARG A 83 -4.39 -10.52 -0.67
CA ARG A 83 -4.48 -11.44 -1.82
C ARG A 83 -5.90 -11.54 -2.36
N GLU A 84 -6.89 -11.62 -1.48
CA GLU A 84 -8.31 -11.64 -1.86
C GLU A 84 -8.71 -10.34 -2.58
N PHE A 85 -8.27 -9.19 -2.06
CA PHE A 85 -8.45 -7.89 -2.71
C PHE A 85 -7.93 -7.91 -4.15
N VAL A 86 -6.70 -8.39 -4.35
CA VAL A 86 -6.10 -8.52 -5.69
C VAL A 86 -6.87 -9.52 -6.56
N ALA A 87 -7.23 -10.69 -6.00
CA ALA A 87 -7.95 -11.74 -6.72
C ALA A 87 -9.35 -11.29 -7.18
N SER A 88 -9.99 -10.39 -6.44
CA SER A 88 -11.27 -9.77 -6.83
C SER A 88 -11.17 -8.74 -7.96
N GLY A 89 -9.96 -8.53 -8.51
CA GLY A 89 -9.72 -7.60 -9.62
C GLY A 89 -9.74 -6.13 -9.22
N ARG A 90 -9.67 -5.82 -7.92
CA ARG A 90 -9.63 -4.44 -7.43
C ARG A 90 -8.24 -3.85 -7.66
N PRO A 91 -8.14 -2.59 -8.14
CA PRO A 91 -6.86 -2.00 -8.48
C PRO A 91 -5.96 -1.82 -7.25
N VAL A 92 -4.67 -2.10 -7.46
CA VAL A 92 -3.61 -1.87 -6.48
C VAL A 92 -2.49 -1.06 -7.13
N ILE A 93 -2.02 -0.01 -6.47
CA ILE A 93 -0.90 0.82 -6.93
C ILE A 93 0.13 1.00 -5.82
N GLY A 94 1.41 0.89 -6.15
CA GLY A 94 2.52 1.18 -5.25
C GLY A 94 3.49 2.14 -5.91
N ILE A 95 3.83 3.25 -5.24
CA ILE A 95 4.65 4.31 -5.84
C ILE A 95 6.00 4.37 -5.13
N CYS A 96 7.10 4.29 -5.89
CA CYS A 96 8.47 4.30 -5.36
C CYS A 96 8.67 3.22 -4.27
N ASN A 97 8.77 3.60 -2.99
CA ASN A 97 8.82 2.66 -1.88
C ASN A 97 7.60 1.73 -1.83
N GLY A 98 6.41 2.21 -2.21
CA GLY A 98 5.23 1.36 -2.34
C GLY A 98 5.36 0.28 -3.41
N PHE A 99 6.04 0.54 -4.53
CA PHE A 99 6.33 -0.49 -5.54
C PHE A 99 7.28 -1.55 -4.98
N GLN A 100 8.27 -1.12 -4.20
CA GLN A 100 9.21 -2.01 -3.54
C GLN A 100 8.50 -2.90 -2.51
N VAL A 101 7.54 -2.34 -1.76
CA VAL A 101 6.66 -3.10 -0.87
C VAL A 101 5.89 -4.17 -1.66
N LEU A 102 5.17 -3.80 -2.73
CA LEU A 102 4.40 -4.76 -3.53
C LEU A 102 5.24 -5.90 -4.11
N THR A 103 6.45 -5.58 -4.60
CA THR A 103 7.40 -6.57 -5.11
C THR A 103 7.85 -7.52 -4.00
N ARG A 104 8.19 -6.99 -2.82
CA ARG A 104 8.62 -7.81 -1.67
C ARG A 104 7.48 -8.62 -1.05
N SER A 105 6.24 -8.17 -1.19
CA SER A 105 5.03 -8.90 -0.83
C SER A 105 4.71 -10.06 -1.80
N LYS A 106 5.46 -10.19 -2.90
CA LYS A 106 5.21 -11.16 -3.99
C LYS A 106 3.84 -11.02 -4.63
N LEU A 107 3.28 -9.81 -4.61
CA LEU A 107 2.04 -9.47 -5.31
C LEU A 107 2.31 -9.11 -6.78
N LEU A 108 3.56 -8.77 -7.11
CA LEU A 108 4.03 -8.52 -8.46
C LEU A 108 5.02 -9.61 -8.86
N PRO A 109 5.04 -10.01 -10.16
CA PRO A 109 6.08 -10.89 -10.66
C PRO A 109 7.44 -10.18 -10.67
N GLY A 110 8.52 -10.94 -10.47
CA GLY A 110 9.89 -10.44 -10.51
C GLY A 110 10.48 -10.07 -9.15
N ALA A 111 11.63 -9.40 -9.17
CA ALA A 111 12.37 -8.97 -8.00
C ALA A 111 13.06 -7.63 -8.25
N LEU A 112 13.35 -6.89 -7.17
CA LEU A 112 14.13 -5.66 -7.25
C LEU A 112 15.59 -6.01 -7.59
N GLY A 113 16.12 -5.39 -8.64
CA GLY A 113 17.55 -5.45 -8.95
C GLY A 113 18.37 -4.54 -8.03
N HIS A 114 19.68 -4.74 -8.00
CA HIS A 114 20.60 -3.74 -7.47
C HIS A 114 20.81 -2.66 -8.52
N ASN A 115 20.84 -1.40 -8.09
CA ASN A 115 21.30 -0.32 -8.95
C ASN A 115 22.80 -0.54 -9.20
N ALA A 116 23.21 -0.43 -10.47
CA ALA A 116 24.61 -0.47 -10.88
C ALA A 116 25.35 0.81 -10.50
#